data_AF-A0AAE1P7E1-F1
#
_entry.id   AF-A0AAE1P7E1-F1
#
_cell.length_a   1.000
_cell.length_b   1.000
_cell.length_c   1.000
_cell.angle_alpha   90.00
_cell.angle_beta   90.00
_cell.angle_gamma   90.00
#
_symmetry.space_group_name_H-M   'P 1'
#
loop_
_entity.id
_entity.type
_entity.pdbx_description
1 polymer ?
#
loop_
_entity_poly.entity_id
_entity_poly.type
_entity_poly.pdbx_seq_one_letter_code
_entity_poly.pdbx_strand_id
1 'polypeptide(L)'
;MNTVLYSWRSDLLVATGDLVGAWRLLGELRNEPAVADGEARVRLLLAESCVAVTAGGWAIAIPILVEALTVATRHHLAYLAALTHLHTANVQMHLGLMREAEASMAAGLSGVLAGGSVYDQACARLLHSKLAARLYHEVGYMEERNKCALEFRQFELNHPCQAYQLSMKNF
;
A
#
# COMPACT_ATOMS: atom_id res chain seq x y z
N MET A 1 -0.23 16.83 -17.43
CA MET A 1 1.22 16.88 -17.16
C MET A 1 1.47 17.53 -15.80
N ASN A 2 1.00 16.91 -14.71
CA ASN A 2 1.18 17.44 -13.34
C ASN A 2 0.87 16.41 -12.22
N THR A 3 0.14 15.33 -12.52
CA THR A 3 -0.27 14.31 -11.53
C THR A 3 0.90 13.59 -10.86
N VAL A 4 1.99 13.36 -11.60
CA VAL A 4 3.21 12.76 -11.04
C VAL A 4 3.85 13.71 -10.03
N LEU A 5 4.03 15.00 -10.35
CA LEU A 5 4.60 15.97 -9.40
C LEU A 5 3.80 16.08 -8.09
N TYR A 6 2.47 15.94 -8.16
CA TYR A 6 1.62 15.97 -6.97
C TYR A 6 1.68 14.69 -6.11
N SER A 7 1.82 13.52 -6.72
CA SER A 7 2.08 12.27 -6.00
C SER A 7 3.37 12.38 -5.18
N TRP A 8 4.47 12.80 -5.82
CA TRP A 8 5.77 12.93 -5.17
C TRP A 8 5.78 14.02 -4.09
N ARG A 9 4.99 15.09 -4.26
CA ARG A 9 4.83 16.14 -3.25
C ARG A 9 4.02 15.66 -2.03
N SER A 10 2.98 14.85 -2.24
CA SER A 10 2.22 14.24 -1.14
C SER A 10 3.09 13.24 -0.37
N ASP A 11 3.82 12.38 -1.08
CA ASP A 11 4.74 11.40 -0.48
C ASP A 11 5.88 12.10 0.30
N LEU A 12 6.38 13.23 -0.21
CA LEU A 12 7.36 14.05 0.49
C LEU A 12 6.77 14.67 1.76
N LEU A 13 5.54 15.20 1.72
CA LEU A 13 4.88 15.78 2.89
C LEU A 13 4.68 14.73 3.99
N VAL A 14 4.25 13.53 3.62
CA VAL A 14 4.19 12.36 4.52
C VAL A 14 5.55 12.03 5.10
N ALA A 15 6.60 12.00 4.27
CA ALA A 15 7.96 11.72 4.72
C ALA A 15 8.51 12.79 5.68
N THR A 16 8.07 14.05 5.52
CA THR A 16 8.43 15.16 6.42
C THR A 16 7.56 15.25 7.68
N GLY A 17 6.52 14.40 7.80
CA GLY A 17 5.60 14.36 8.94
C GLY A 17 4.46 15.39 8.89
N ASP A 18 4.35 16.20 7.83
CA ASP A 18 3.25 17.16 7.66
C ASP A 18 2.01 16.48 7.05
N LEU A 19 1.33 15.69 7.88
CA LEU A 19 0.12 14.96 7.48
C LEU A 19 -1.05 15.89 7.17
N VAL A 20 -1.14 17.04 7.86
CA VAL A 20 -2.22 18.02 7.67
C VAL A 20 -2.06 18.73 6.32
N GLY A 21 -0.84 19.15 5.98
CA GLY A 21 -0.50 19.70 4.68
C GLY A 21 -0.74 18.69 3.56
N ALA A 22 -0.36 17.43 3.76
CA ALA A 22 -0.63 16.35 2.81
C ALA A 22 -2.12 16.15 2.57
N TRP A 23 -2.93 16.06 3.64
CA TRP A 23 -4.38 15.87 3.52
C TRP A 23 -5.08 17.05 2.84
N ARG A 24 -4.66 18.28 3.16
CA ARG A 24 -5.19 19.49 2.51
C ARG A 24 -4.88 19.51 1.01
N LEU A 25 -3.62 19.23 0.63
CA LEU A 25 -3.20 19.18 -0.77
C LEU A 25 -4.00 18.12 -1.55
N LEU A 26 -4.19 16.93 -0.98
CA LEU A 26 -4.98 15.87 -1.62
C LEU A 26 -6.46 16.26 -1.74
N GLY A 27 -7.02 16.95 -0.74
CA GLY A 27 -8.38 17.49 -0.79
C GLY A 27 -8.56 18.56 -1.88
N GLU A 28 -7.57 19.41 -2.12
CA GLU A 28 -7.58 20.37 -3.24
C GLU A 28 -7.54 19.62 -4.58
N LEU A 29 -6.63 18.66 -4.73
CA LEU A 29 -6.48 17.85 -5.94
C LEU A 29 -7.71 17.00 -6.25
N ARG A 30 -8.46 16.57 -5.24
CA ARG A 30 -9.71 15.80 -5.40
C ARG A 30 -10.77 16.57 -6.19
N ASN A 31 -10.73 17.91 -6.15
CA ASN A 31 -11.66 18.79 -6.86
C ASN A 31 -11.18 19.18 -8.27
N GLU A 32 -9.93 18.88 -8.63
CA GLU A 32 -9.39 19.18 -9.95
C GLU A 32 -10.03 18.27 -11.02
N PRO A 33 -10.57 18.83 -12.12
CA PRO A 33 -11.24 18.03 -13.16
C PRO A 33 -10.28 17.03 -13.82
N ALA A 34 -8.98 17.32 -13.83
CA ALA A 34 -7.95 16.42 -14.36
C ALA A 34 -7.74 15.16 -13.51
N VAL A 35 -8.23 15.13 -12.27
CA VAL A 35 -8.11 14.01 -11.32
C VAL A 35 -9.48 13.41 -11.02
N ALA A 36 -10.51 13.79 -11.78
CA ALA A 36 -11.87 13.35 -11.54
C ALA A 36 -12.07 11.84 -11.75
N ASP A 37 -11.37 11.25 -12.73
CA ASP A 37 -11.50 9.83 -13.09
C ASP A 37 -10.19 9.24 -13.67
N GLY A 38 -10.21 7.94 -13.97
CA GLY A 38 -9.11 7.24 -14.65
C GLY A 38 -7.88 7.03 -13.77
N GLU A 39 -6.69 6.96 -14.39
CA GLU A 39 -5.42 6.69 -13.71
C GLU A 39 -5.11 7.71 -12.62
N ALA A 40 -5.36 8.99 -12.92
CA ALA A 40 -5.09 10.09 -12.00
C ALA A 40 -5.91 9.96 -10.71
N ARG A 41 -7.20 9.60 -10.82
CA ARG A 41 -8.08 9.37 -9.66
C ARG A 41 -7.58 8.21 -8.80
N VAL A 42 -7.18 7.10 -9.41
CA VAL A 42 -6.68 5.93 -8.66
C VAL A 42 -5.42 6.28 -7.87
N ARG A 43 -4.46 6.98 -8.50
CA ARG A 43 -3.23 7.41 -7.82
C ARG A 43 -3.51 8.38 -6.67
N LEU A 44 -4.46 9.31 -6.83
CA LEU A 44 -4.89 10.20 -5.76
C LEU A 44 -5.45 9.40 -4.57
N LEU A 45 -6.35 8.47 -4.83
CA LEU A 45 -6.98 7.64 -3.79
C LEU A 45 -5.95 6.76 -3.07
N LEU A 46 -4.97 6.21 -3.79
CA LEU A 46 -3.84 5.50 -3.18
C LEU A 46 -3.05 6.41 -2.24
N ALA A 47 -2.72 7.64 -2.66
CA ALA A 47 -2.03 8.61 -1.80
C ALA A 47 -2.87 9.00 -0.56
N GLU A 48 -4.16 9.25 -0.72
CA GLU A 48 -5.08 9.51 0.41
C GLU A 48 -5.12 8.33 1.39
N SER A 49 -5.17 7.09 0.87
CA SER A 49 -5.13 5.90 1.72
C SER A 49 -3.82 5.82 2.52
N CYS A 50 -2.69 6.19 1.92
CA CYS A 50 -1.38 6.20 2.59
C CYS A 50 -1.32 7.26 3.70
N VAL A 51 -1.83 8.47 3.46
CA VAL A 51 -1.89 9.51 4.51
C VAL A 51 -2.81 9.07 5.64
N ALA A 52 -3.98 8.48 5.32
CA ALA A 52 -4.93 7.99 6.31
C ALA A 52 -4.29 6.91 7.20
N VAL A 53 -3.63 5.94 6.57
CA VAL A 53 -2.88 4.87 7.26
C VAL A 53 -1.79 5.45 8.16
N THR A 54 -1.02 6.42 7.66
CA THR A 54 0.06 7.05 8.45
C THR A 54 -0.48 7.82 9.65
N ALA A 55 -1.70 8.37 9.55
CA ALA A 55 -2.41 8.99 10.66
C ALA A 55 -3.11 7.98 11.60
N GLY A 56 -2.98 6.67 11.36
CA GLY A 56 -3.63 5.60 12.14
C GLY A 56 -5.10 5.32 11.73
N GLY A 57 -5.59 5.95 10.67
CA GLY A 57 -6.95 5.83 10.15
C GLY A 57 -7.19 4.62 9.24
N TRP A 58 -6.81 3.42 9.68
CA TRP A 58 -6.91 2.18 8.89
C TRP A 58 -8.33 1.89 8.37
N ALA A 59 -9.34 2.05 9.23
CA ALA A 59 -10.74 1.83 8.85
C ALA A 59 -11.24 2.83 7.77
N ILE A 60 -10.69 4.05 7.76
CA ILE A 60 -11.02 5.09 6.79
C ILE A 60 -10.39 4.78 5.42
N ALA A 61 -9.23 4.10 5.41
CA ALA A 61 -8.55 3.74 4.17
C ALA A 61 -9.30 2.69 3.33
N ILE A 62 -10.09 1.80 3.95
CA ILE A 62 -10.86 0.76 3.24
C ILE A 62 -11.81 1.34 2.18
N PRO A 63 -12.75 2.25 2.49
CA PRO A 63 -13.65 2.79 1.47
C PRO A 63 -12.91 3.57 0.38
N ILE A 64 -11.80 4.24 0.71
CA ILE A 64 -10.94 4.93 -0.27
C ILE A 64 -10.33 3.93 -1.26
N LEU A 65 -9.84 2.79 -0.76
CA LEU A 65 -9.26 1.73 -1.58
C LEU A 65 -10.29 0.98 -2.42
N VAL A 66 -11.51 0.81 -1.91
CA VAL A 66 -12.64 0.24 -2.68
C VAL A 66 -13.03 1.18 -3.83
N GLU A 67 -13.06 2.49 -3.59
CA GLU A 67 -13.25 3.49 -4.66
C GLU A 67 -12.14 3.39 -5.70
N ALA A 68 -10.88 3.30 -5.25
CA ALA A 68 -9.71 3.18 -6.13
C ALA A 68 -9.80 1.93 -7.02
N LEU A 69 -10.18 0.80 -6.43
CA LEU A 69 -10.33 -0.46 -7.15
C LEU A 69 -11.47 -0.41 -8.16
N THR A 70 -12.58 0.25 -7.81
CA THR A 70 -13.72 0.45 -8.70
C THR A 70 -13.31 1.25 -9.93
N VAL A 71 -12.57 2.35 -9.73
CA VAL A 71 -12.07 3.18 -10.84
C VAL A 71 -11.04 2.40 -11.66
N ALA A 72 -10.07 1.73 -11.03
CA ALA A 72 -9.04 0.97 -11.72
C ALA A 72 -9.63 -0.14 -12.60
N THR A 73 -10.63 -0.87 -12.09
CA THR A 73 -11.30 -1.95 -12.82
C THR A 73 -12.11 -1.40 -13.99
N ARG A 74 -12.84 -0.30 -13.79
CA ARG A 74 -13.64 0.36 -14.83
C ARG A 74 -12.79 0.84 -16.01
N HIS A 75 -11.57 1.30 -15.73
CA HIS A 75 -10.63 1.80 -16.73
C HIS A 75 -9.61 0.75 -17.19
N HIS A 76 -9.80 -0.52 -16.82
CA HIS A 76 -8.91 -1.63 -17.19
C HIS A 76 -7.43 -1.42 -16.80
N LEU A 77 -7.19 -0.69 -15.71
CA LEU A 77 -5.86 -0.37 -15.19
C LEU A 77 -5.35 -1.53 -14.32
N ALA A 78 -5.06 -2.68 -14.93
CA ALA A 78 -4.74 -3.93 -14.25
C ALA A 78 -3.60 -3.79 -13.22
N TYR A 79 -2.55 -3.04 -13.56
CA TYR A 79 -1.43 -2.80 -12.64
C TYR A 79 -1.84 -2.01 -11.39
N LEU A 80 -2.63 -0.95 -11.57
CA LEU A 80 -3.11 -0.14 -10.44
C LEU A 80 -4.15 -0.89 -9.61
N ALA A 81 -4.97 -1.74 -10.21
CA ALA A 81 -5.85 -2.64 -9.47
C ALA A 81 -5.03 -3.61 -8.61
N ALA A 82 -3.96 -4.18 -9.15
CA ALA A 82 -3.06 -5.06 -8.42
C ALA A 82 -2.37 -4.34 -7.25
N LEU A 83 -1.86 -3.12 -7.46
CA LEU A 83 -1.32 -2.29 -6.36
C LEU A 83 -2.40 -1.98 -5.31
N THR A 84 -3.60 -1.60 -5.72
CA THR A 84 -4.71 -1.30 -4.81
C THR A 84 -5.06 -2.50 -3.94
N HIS A 85 -5.02 -3.71 -4.50
CA HIS A 85 -5.17 -4.96 -3.75
C HIS A 85 -4.07 -5.15 -2.68
N LEU A 86 -2.80 -4.85 -2.99
CA LEU A 86 -1.72 -4.91 -2.00
C LEU A 86 -1.91 -3.87 -0.87
N HIS A 87 -2.29 -2.64 -1.20
CA HIS A 87 -2.60 -1.63 -0.18
C HIS A 87 -3.79 -2.06 0.70
N THR A 88 -4.81 -2.67 0.10
CA THR A 88 -5.99 -3.21 0.82
C THR A 88 -5.58 -4.35 1.76
N ALA A 89 -4.74 -5.27 1.29
CA ALA A 89 -4.22 -6.36 2.11
C ALA A 89 -3.45 -5.84 3.33
N ASN A 90 -2.62 -4.80 3.15
CA ASN A 90 -1.91 -4.17 4.26
C ASN A 90 -2.86 -3.56 5.29
N VAL A 91 -3.87 -2.81 4.86
CA VAL A 91 -4.87 -2.22 5.78
C VAL A 91 -5.65 -3.30 6.52
N GLN A 92 -6.12 -4.34 5.82
CA GLN A 92 -6.85 -5.46 6.41
C GLN A 92 -6.00 -6.22 7.45
N MET A 93 -4.71 -6.43 7.16
CA MET A 93 -3.76 -7.03 8.10
C MET A 93 -3.63 -6.19 9.39
N HIS A 94 -3.61 -4.87 9.29
CA HIS A 94 -3.58 -3.97 10.45
C HIS A 94 -4.89 -3.96 11.25
N LEU A 95 -6.02 -4.19 10.58
CA LEU A 95 -7.33 -4.35 11.22
C LEU A 95 -7.56 -5.76 11.80
N GLY A 96 -6.60 -6.69 11.63
CA GLY A 96 -6.74 -8.08 12.08
C GLY A 96 -7.64 -8.95 11.19
N LEU A 97 -8.00 -8.46 10.00
CA LEU A 97 -8.85 -9.14 9.01
C LEU A 97 -7.98 -10.06 8.13
N MET A 98 -7.36 -11.08 8.74
CA MET A 98 -6.30 -11.86 8.08
C MET A 98 -6.78 -12.64 6.85
N ARG A 99 -8.02 -13.14 6.87
CA ARG A 99 -8.59 -13.89 5.73
C ARG A 99 -8.80 -12.98 4.53
N GLU A 100 -9.34 -11.81 4.76
CA GLU A 100 -9.58 -10.78 3.76
C GLU A 100 -8.25 -10.25 3.24
N ALA A 101 -7.28 -10.06 4.13
CA ALA A 101 -5.93 -9.61 3.78
C ALA A 101 -5.23 -10.61 2.84
N GLU A 102 -5.31 -11.91 3.12
CA GLU A 102 -4.75 -12.95 2.23
C GLU A 102 -5.48 -12.98 0.88
N ALA A 103 -6.81 -12.86 0.86
CA ALA A 103 -7.58 -12.82 -0.38
C ALA A 103 -7.19 -11.60 -1.25
N SER A 104 -7.05 -10.42 -0.64
CA SER A 104 -6.57 -9.22 -1.32
C SER A 104 -5.12 -9.40 -1.79
N MET A 105 -4.27 -10.04 -0.99
CA MET A 105 -2.89 -10.32 -1.35
C MET A 105 -2.79 -11.20 -2.59
N ALA A 106 -3.53 -12.31 -2.62
CA ALA A 106 -3.59 -13.23 -3.74
C ALA A 106 -4.09 -12.55 -5.03
N ALA A 107 -5.05 -11.62 -4.91
CA ALA A 107 -5.60 -10.88 -6.05
C ALA A 107 -4.60 -9.90 -6.69
N GLY A 108 -3.67 -9.33 -5.90
CA GLY A 108 -2.70 -8.33 -6.38
C GLY A 108 -1.30 -8.86 -6.69
N LEU A 109 -0.87 -9.91 -5.99
CA LEU A 109 0.55 -10.33 -5.98
C LEU A 109 1.09 -10.69 -7.36
N SER A 110 0.36 -11.51 -8.12
CA SER A 110 0.80 -11.93 -9.47
C SER A 110 0.92 -10.73 -10.42
N GLY A 111 -0.02 -9.79 -10.37
CA GLY A 111 -0.03 -8.60 -11.21
C GLY A 111 1.17 -7.69 -10.96
N VAL A 112 1.58 -7.53 -9.69
CA VAL A 112 2.76 -6.73 -9.34
C VAL A 112 4.06 -7.47 -9.66
N LEU A 113 4.13 -8.78 -9.45
CA LEU A 113 5.32 -9.58 -9.79
C LEU A 113 5.57 -9.71 -11.30
N ALA A 114 4.52 -9.72 -12.12
CA ALA A 114 4.64 -9.90 -13.56
C ALA A 114 5.22 -8.67 -14.30
N GLY A 115 4.96 -7.46 -13.81
CA GLY A 115 5.32 -6.23 -14.54
C GLY A 115 5.53 -4.98 -13.69
N GLY A 116 5.51 -5.09 -12.36
CA GLY A 116 5.79 -3.97 -11.46
C GLY A 116 7.27 -3.62 -11.41
N SER A 117 7.57 -2.43 -10.87
CA SER A 117 8.96 -2.03 -10.62
C SER A 117 9.62 -2.98 -9.61
N VAL A 118 10.95 -3.07 -9.60
CA VAL A 118 11.68 -3.88 -8.60
C VAL A 118 11.30 -3.46 -7.18
N TYR A 119 11.03 -2.18 -6.96
CA TYR A 119 10.54 -1.65 -5.68
C TYR A 119 9.14 -2.19 -5.34
N ASP A 120 8.19 -2.17 -6.27
CA ASP A 120 6.84 -2.66 -6.01
C ASP A 120 6.83 -4.18 -5.78
N GLN A 121 7.66 -4.92 -6.52
CA GLN A 121 7.85 -6.35 -6.32
C GLN A 121 8.44 -6.67 -4.94
N ALA A 122 9.40 -5.87 -4.49
CA ALA A 122 9.98 -5.94 -3.16
C ALA A 122 8.92 -5.72 -2.07
N CYS A 123 8.16 -4.64 -2.18
CA CYS A 123 7.07 -4.32 -1.25
C CYS A 123 5.99 -5.42 -1.22
N ALA A 124 5.65 -6.00 -2.37
CA ALA A 124 4.70 -7.11 -2.45
C ALA A 124 5.20 -8.36 -1.71
N ARG A 125 6.44 -8.79 -1.99
CA ARG A 125 7.05 -9.95 -1.29
C ARG A 125 7.16 -9.71 0.20
N LEU A 126 7.48 -8.47 0.57
CA LEU A 126 7.52 -8.10 1.97
C LEU A 126 6.17 -8.28 2.65
N LEU A 127 5.12 -7.68 2.10
CA LEU A 127 3.79 -7.75 2.68
C LEU A 127 3.33 -9.20 2.80
N HIS A 128 3.60 -10.02 1.79
CA HIS A 128 3.34 -11.45 1.80
C HIS A 128 4.02 -12.14 2.99
N SER A 129 5.32 -11.89 3.19
CA SER A 129 6.08 -12.49 4.29
C SER A 129 5.56 -12.04 5.67
N LYS A 130 5.18 -10.76 5.82
CA LYS A 130 4.60 -10.23 7.07
C LYS A 130 3.27 -10.90 7.38
N LEU A 131 2.40 -11.04 6.38
CA LEU A 131 1.10 -11.68 6.52
C LEU A 131 1.24 -13.16 6.89
N ALA A 132 2.09 -13.89 6.17
CA ALA A 132 2.38 -15.30 6.43
C ALA A 132 2.92 -15.50 7.86
N ALA A 133 3.85 -14.65 8.31
CA ALA A 133 4.38 -14.73 9.68
C ALA A 133 3.28 -14.53 10.74
N ARG A 134 2.34 -13.60 10.53
CA ARG A 134 1.20 -13.39 11.44
C ARG A 134 0.24 -14.57 11.44
N LEU A 135 -0.10 -15.10 10.27
CA LEU A 135 -0.94 -16.29 10.13
C LEU A 135 -0.32 -17.50 10.84
N TYR A 136 0.98 -17.77 10.61
CA TYR A 136 1.67 -18.88 11.26
C TYR A 136 1.78 -18.69 12.77
N HIS A 137 1.91 -17.47 13.25
CA HIS A 137 1.87 -17.18 14.68
C HIS A 137 0.51 -17.53 15.30
N GLU A 138 -0.59 -17.17 14.64
CA GLU A 138 -1.96 -17.49 15.09
C GLU A 138 -2.24 -19.01 15.08
N VAL A 139 -1.69 -19.73 14.11
CA VAL A 139 -1.85 -21.20 13.97
C VAL A 139 -0.86 -21.99 14.84
N GLY A 140 0.16 -21.35 15.41
CA GLY A 140 1.18 -21.99 16.25
C GLY A 140 2.33 -22.66 15.48
N TYR A 141 2.45 -22.42 14.17
CA TYR A 141 3.51 -22.95 13.31
C TYR A 141 4.78 -22.09 13.39
N MET A 142 5.50 -22.27 14.49
CA MET A 142 6.64 -21.42 14.85
C MET A 142 7.87 -21.58 13.93
N GLU A 143 8.06 -22.74 13.30
CA GLU A 143 9.19 -22.97 12.38
C GLU A 143 9.01 -22.17 11.08
N GLU A 144 7.81 -22.21 10.51
CA GLU A 144 7.41 -21.49 9.30
C GLU A 144 7.42 -19.98 9.54
N ARG A 145 6.97 -19.53 10.72
CA ARG A 145 7.11 -18.13 11.15
C ARG A 145 8.57 -17.70 11.17
N ASN A 146 9.47 -18.51 11.74
CA ASN A 146 10.89 -18.17 11.82
C ASN A 146 11.55 -18.09 10.44
N LYS A 147 11.15 -18.98 9.52
CA LYS A 147 11.60 -18.93 8.13
C LYS A 147 11.17 -17.63 7.45
N CYS A 148 9.88 -17.26 7.57
CA CYS A 148 9.37 -15.99 7.02
C CYS A 148 10.08 -14.77 7.62
N ALA A 149 10.31 -14.78 8.94
CA ALA A 149 11.03 -13.70 9.64
C ALA A 149 12.51 -13.60 9.22
N LEU A 150 13.16 -14.72 8.92
CA LEU A 150 14.52 -14.74 8.41
C LEU A 150 14.60 -14.20 6.97
N GLU A 151 13.70 -14.65 6.09
CA GLU A 151 13.59 -14.17 4.72
C GLU A 151 13.33 -12.65 4.68
N PHE A 152 12.44 -12.17 5.56
CA PHE A 152 12.17 -10.75 5.78
C PHE A 152 13.46 -9.97 6.12
N ARG A 153 14.20 -10.45 7.12
CA ARG A 153 15.41 -9.78 7.59
C ARG A 153 16.51 -9.77 6.54
N GLN A 154 16.68 -10.86 5.80
CA GLN A 154 17.64 -10.93 4.68
C GLN A 154 17.28 -9.95 3.57
N PHE A 155 15.99 -9.81 3.28
CA PHE A 155 15.50 -8.87 2.29
C PHE A 155 15.82 -7.41 2.66
N GLU A 156 15.58 -7.02 3.92
CA GLU A 156 15.92 -5.69 4.44
C GLU A 156 17.43 -5.40 4.37
N LEU A 157 18.27 -6.37 4.73
CA LEU A 157 19.72 -6.23 4.70
C LEU A 157 20.25 -5.99 3.28
N ASN A 158 19.64 -6.62 2.27
CA ASN A 158 20.05 -6.51 0.88
C ASN A 158 19.55 -5.23 0.20
N HIS A 159 18.61 -4.49 0.79
CA HIS A 159 17.99 -3.30 0.22
C HIS A 159 17.91 -2.16 1.25
N PRO A 160 19.03 -1.49 1.58
CA PRO A 160 19.08 -0.40 2.55
C PRO A 160 18.49 0.91 2.00
N CYS A 161 17.18 0.91 1.67
CA CYS A 161 16.47 2.10 1.23
C CYS A 161 15.73 2.75 2.42
N GLN A 162 16.17 3.96 2.80
CA GLN A 162 15.67 4.76 3.93
C GLN A 162 14.14 5.02 3.92
N ALA A 163 13.49 4.95 2.75
CA ALA A 163 12.02 5.05 2.63
C ALA A 163 11.29 3.97 3.45
N TYR A 164 11.93 2.82 3.65
CA TYR A 164 11.41 1.73 4.46
C TYR A 164 11.47 2.01 5.97
N GLN A 165 12.44 2.83 6.39
CA GLN A 165 12.63 3.23 7.79
C GLN A 165 11.60 4.26 8.26
N LEU A 166 11.01 5.05 7.35
CA LEU A 166 9.93 5.99 7.70
C LEU A 166 8.60 5.27 7.91
N SER A 167 8.33 4.19 7.17
CA SER A 167 7.26 3.25 7.54
C SER A 167 7.60 2.62 8.89
N MET A 168 8.77 2.05 9.13
CA MET A 168 9.05 1.39 10.42
C MET A 168 9.20 2.31 11.65
N LYS A 169 9.25 3.64 11.50
CA LYS A 169 9.29 4.58 12.64
C LYS A 169 7.91 4.94 13.21
N ASN A 170 6.84 4.63 12.48
CA ASN A 170 5.46 4.85 12.92
C ASN A 170 4.64 3.54 13.03
N PHE A 171 5.30 2.38 13.13
CA PHE A 171 4.68 1.04 13.16
C PHE A 171 5.17 0.22 14.35
#